data_AF-A0A3N5EZ13-F1
#
_entry.id   AF-A0A3N5EZ13-F1
#
_cell.length_a   1.000
_cell.length_b   1.000
_cell.length_c   1.000
_cell.angle_alpha   90.00
_cell.angle_beta   90.00
_cell.angle_gamma   90.00
#
_symmetry.space_group_name_H-M   'P 1'
#
loop_
_entity.id
_entity.type
_entity.pdbx_description
1 polymer ?
#
loop_
_entity_poly.entity_id
_entity_poly.type
_entity_poly.pdbx_seq_one_letter_code
_entity_poly.pdbx_strand_id
1 'polypeptide(L)'
;MKMIPALLGAVLLVAAPRVEAAPLPDDKTDVAIRRAIAFLITQQDKDGAIQTQFQWANRTAMTALSLMAMASVGHQPADDTPQGQAMKKALAFILRPENQDASGYFGSKDGSRMYGHGIITLTLAEMLGMGADAVMDKQITERCKAAVQVILRAQAVPKTPHDE
;
A
#
# COMPACT_ATOMS: atom_id res chain seq x y z
N MET A 1 -7.86 -4.58 67.73
CA MET A 1 -8.39 -4.23 66.41
C MET A 1 -8.31 -2.71 66.27
N LYS A 2 -7.31 -2.17 65.56
CA LYS A 2 -7.10 -0.73 65.35
C LYS A 2 -7.32 -0.44 63.87
N MET A 3 -8.30 0.42 63.57
CA MET A 3 -8.62 0.85 62.20
C MET A 3 -7.60 1.87 61.71
N ILE A 4 -7.05 1.65 60.52
CA ILE A 4 -6.20 2.61 59.79
C ILE A 4 -7.11 3.32 58.78
N PRO A 5 -7.22 4.67 58.76
CA PRO A 5 -7.98 5.35 57.72
C PRO A 5 -7.11 5.46 56.47
N ALA A 6 -7.60 4.93 55.35
CA ALA A 6 -6.99 5.13 54.04
C ALA A 6 -7.28 6.57 53.57
N LEU A 7 -6.26 7.41 53.50
CA LEU A 7 -6.34 8.68 52.76
C LEU A 7 -6.30 8.37 51.26
N LEU A 8 -7.44 8.47 50.59
CA LEU A 8 -7.51 8.54 49.13
C LEU A 8 -7.04 9.94 48.71
N GLY A 9 -5.79 10.05 48.27
CA GLY A 9 -5.29 11.25 47.60
C GLY A 9 -5.83 11.32 46.18
N ALA A 10 -6.76 12.24 45.91
CA ALA A 10 -7.22 12.52 44.55
C ALA A 10 -6.12 13.26 43.79
N VAL A 11 -5.45 12.57 42.88
CA VAL A 11 -4.57 13.20 41.88
C VAL A 11 -5.46 13.88 40.85
N LEU A 12 -5.55 15.21 40.89
CA LEU A 12 -6.16 15.99 39.81
C LEU A 12 -5.22 15.94 38.60
N LEU A 13 -5.58 15.16 37.59
CA LEU A 13 -4.94 15.21 36.28
C LEU A 13 -5.39 16.51 35.60
N VAL A 14 -4.54 17.54 35.64
CA VAL A 14 -4.78 18.77 34.86
C VAL A 14 -4.50 18.45 33.40
N ALA A 15 -5.56 18.30 32.59
CA ALA A 15 -5.43 18.19 31.14
C ALA A 15 -4.93 19.54 30.61
N ALA A 16 -3.64 19.64 30.27
CA ALA A 16 -3.12 20.78 29.54
C ALA A 16 -3.80 20.84 28.15
N PRO A 17 -4.20 22.03 27.68
CA PRO A 17 -4.76 22.14 26.33
C PRO A 17 -3.71 21.70 25.32
N ARG A 18 -4.06 20.73 24.46
CA ARG A 18 -3.27 20.43 23.27
C ARG A 18 -3.33 21.65 22.36
N VAL A 19 -2.23 22.40 22.31
CA VAL A 19 -2.03 23.39 21.25
C VAL A 19 -1.76 22.59 19.99
N GLU A 20 -2.79 22.40 19.18
CA GLU A 20 -2.66 21.82 17.86
C GLU A 20 -1.92 22.83 16.99
N ALA A 21 -0.69 22.50 16.60
CA ALA A 21 0.12 23.37 15.77
C ALA A 21 -0.61 23.60 14.44
N ALA A 22 -0.73 24.87 14.02
CA ALA A 22 -1.29 25.18 12.71
C ALA A 22 -0.49 24.42 11.63
N PRO A 23 -1.16 23.82 10.63
CA PRO A 23 -0.46 23.10 9.57
C PRO A 23 0.54 24.02 8.89
N LEU A 24 1.73 23.49 8.62
CA LEU A 24 2.76 24.20 7.87
C LEU A 24 2.19 24.59 6.50
N PRO A 25 2.49 25.79 5.98
CA PRO A 25 2.10 26.15 4.63
C PRO A 25 2.73 25.20 3.61
N ASP A 26 1.96 24.78 2.61
CA ASP A 26 2.45 24.00 1.47
C ASP A 26 3.69 24.65 0.85
N ASP A 27 4.73 23.85 0.63
CA ASP A 27 5.88 24.25 -0.16
C ASP A 27 5.70 23.87 -1.65
N LYS A 28 6.74 24.11 -2.46
CA LYS A 28 6.70 23.78 -3.90
C LYS A 28 6.60 22.26 -4.15
N THR A 29 7.13 21.46 -3.25
CA THR A 29 7.10 20.00 -3.27
C THR A 29 5.68 19.50 -3.03
N ASP A 30 4.99 20.03 -2.02
CA ASP A 30 3.60 19.67 -1.71
C ASP A 30 2.67 19.96 -2.89
N VAL A 31 2.84 21.14 -3.51
CA VAL A 31 2.09 21.51 -4.72
C VAL A 31 2.37 20.56 -5.88
N ALA A 32 3.62 20.13 -6.07
CA ALA A 32 4.00 19.18 -7.12
C ALA A 32 3.40 17.79 -6.86
N ILE A 33 3.45 17.32 -5.60
CA ILE A 33 2.86 16.04 -5.17
C ILE A 33 1.36 16.03 -5.43
N ARG A 34 0.62 17.06 -4.99
CA ARG A 34 -0.82 17.16 -5.20
C ARG A 34 -1.19 17.13 -6.69
N ARG A 35 -0.41 17.81 -7.54
CA ARG A 35 -0.59 17.78 -8.99
C ARG A 35 -0.33 16.40 -9.58
N ALA A 36 0.73 15.71 -9.14
CA ALA A 36 1.07 14.37 -9.61
C ALA A 36 -0.01 13.36 -9.23
N ILE A 37 -0.51 13.38 -7.99
CA ILE A 37 -1.59 12.50 -7.53
C ILE A 37 -2.88 12.77 -8.30
N ALA A 38 -3.25 14.04 -8.48
CA ALA A 38 -4.42 14.39 -9.28
C ALA A 38 -4.30 13.83 -10.70
N PHE A 39 -3.11 13.93 -11.33
CA PHE A 39 -2.84 13.35 -12.64
C PHE A 39 -2.97 11.82 -12.65
N LEU A 40 -2.41 11.11 -11.66
CA LEU A 40 -2.51 9.64 -11.56
C LEU A 40 -3.97 9.19 -11.52
N ILE A 41 -4.82 9.90 -10.78
CA ILE A 41 -6.25 9.58 -10.70
C ILE A 41 -6.91 9.73 -12.08
N THR A 42 -6.55 10.75 -12.87
CA THR A 42 -7.11 10.89 -14.23
C THR A 42 -6.63 9.81 -15.20
N GLN A 43 -5.58 9.07 -14.86
CA GLN A 43 -5.10 7.93 -15.65
C GLN A 43 -5.78 6.60 -15.25
N GLN A 44 -6.63 6.59 -14.22
CA GLN A 44 -7.32 5.37 -13.81
C GLN A 44 -8.44 5.02 -14.79
N ASP A 45 -8.41 3.81 -15.33
CA ASP A 45 -9.46 3.31 -16.22
C ASP A 45 -10.63 2.68 -15.45
N LYS A 46 -11.68 2.27 -16.20
CA LYS A 46 -12.88 1.64 -15.65
C LYS A 46 -12.62 0.33 -14.90
N ASP A 47 -11.50 -0.33 -15.18
CA ASP A 47 -11.11 -1.59 -14.56
C ASP A 47 -10.32 -1.33 -13.26
N GLY A 48 -9.96 -0.07 -12.99
CA GLY A 48 -9.20 0.36 -11.81
C GLY A 48 -7.70 0.40 -12.03
N ALA A 49 -7.20 -0.01 -13.21
CA ALA A 49 -5.79 0.08 -13.54
C ALA A 49 -5.38 1.54 -13.75
N ILE A 50 -4.17 1.90 -13.31
CA ILE A 50 -3.60 3.24 -13.50
C ILE A 50 -2.42 3.12 -14.47
N GLN A 51 -2.58 3.70 -15.66
CA GLN A 51 -1.57 3.65 -16.72
C GLN A 51 -1.79 4.78 -17.74
N THR A 52 -0.76 5.14 -18.48
CA THR A 52 -0.90 6.09 -19.58
C THR A 52 -1.58 5.44 -20.78
N GLN A 53 -2.42 6.20 -21.49
CA GLN A 53 -3.22 5.74 -22.63
C GLN A 53 -2.42 5.11 -23.80
N PHE A 54 -1.11 5.35 -23.86
CA PHE A 54 -0.24 4.87 -24.93
C PHE A 54 0.66 3.69 -24.51
N GLN A 55 0.58 3.23 -23.26
CA GLN A 55 1.43 2.16 -22.74
C GLN A 55 0.59 1.06 -22.09
N TRP A 56 0.40 -0.03 -22.84
CA TRP A 56 -0.41 -1.18 -22.42
C TRP A 56 0.41 -2.29 -21.75
N ALA A 57 1.71 -2.09 -21.57
CA ALA A 57 2.61 -3.03 -20.91
C ALA A 57 2.64 -2.79 -19.40
N ASN A 58 2.92 -3.84 -18.63
CA ASN A 58 3.18 -3.77 -17.18
C ASN A 58 2.01 -3.17 -16.37
N ARG A 59 0.76 -3.34 -16.83
CA ARG A 59 -0.42 -2.68 -16.24
C ARG A 59 -0.52 -2.86 -14.73
N THR A 60 -0.28 -4.08 -14.25
CA THR A 60 -0.38 -4.43 -12.83
C THR A 60 0.75 -3.78 -12.03
N ALA A 61 1.98 -3.85 -12.55
CA ALA A 61 3.13 -3.20 -11.92
C ALA A 61 3.00 -1.66 -11.87
N MET A 62 2.52 -1.02 -12.95
CA MET A 62 2.30 0.42 -13.00
C MET A 62 1.16 0.87 -12.08
N THR A 63 0.10 0.07 -11.98
CA THR A 63 -0.99 0.33 -11.03
C THR A 63 -0.50 0.23 -9.59
N ALA A 64 0.32 -0.79 -9.28
CA ALA A 64 0.92 -0.97 -7.96
C ALA A 64 1.84 0.20 -7.57
N LEU A 65 2.70 0.65 -8.50
CA LEU A 65 3.57 1.80 -8.27
C LEU A 65 2.78 3.10 -8.05
N SER A 66 1.69 3.31 -8.80
CA SER A 66 0.81 4.46 -8.63
C SER A 66 0.10 4.44 -7.28
N LEU A 67 -0.33 3.27 -6.83
CA LEU A 67 -0.90 3.08 -5.50
C LEU A 67 0.12 3.40 -4.40
N MET A 68 1.35 2.92 -4.54
CA MET A 68 2.44 3.20 -3.60
C MET A 68 2.76 4.70 -3.51
N ALA A 69 2.69 5.43 -4.63
CA ALA A 69 2.89 6.88 -4.65
C ALA A 69 1.78 7.66 -3.92
N MET A 70 0.54 7.15 -3.90
CA MET A 70 -0.54 7.73 -3.09
C MET A 70 -0.38 7.37 -1.60
N ALA A 71 -0.01 6.12 -1.31
CA ALA A 71 0.24 5.66 0.05
C ALA A 71 1.40 6.41 0.73
N SER A 72 2.48 6.72 -0.01
CA SER A 72 3.68 7.39 0.52
C SER A 72 3.43 8.81 1.02
N VAL A 73 2.30 9.42 0.67
CA VAL A 73 1.88 10.74 1.14
C VAL A 73 0.69 10.68 2.09
N GLY A 74 0.36 9.48 2.58
CA GLY A 74 -0.62 9.26 3.65
C GLY A 74 -2.05 9.00 3.21
N HIS A 75 -2.35 8.88 1.92
CA HIS A 75 -3.67 8.45 1.47
C HIS A 75 -3.88 6.96 1.73
N GLN A 76 -5.10 6.57 2.06
CA GLN A 76 -5.45 5.17 2.33
C GLN A 76 -6.70 4.72 1.55
N PRO A 77 -6.79 3.43 1.17
CA PRO A 77 -7.99 2.88 0.52
C PRO A 77 -9.30 3.02 1.32
N ALA A 78 -9.20 3.18 2.64
CA ALA A 78 -10.33 3.38 3.55
C ALA A 78 -10.83 4.84 3.60
N ASP A 79 -10.05 5.81 3.11
CA ASP A 79 -10.41 7.21 3.13
C ASP A 79 -11.63 7.47 2.24
N ASP A 80 -12.61 8.24 2.74
CA ASP A 80 -13.71 8.74 1.92
C ASP A 80 -13.29 9.99 1.12
N THR A 81 -12.29 9.80 0.25
CA THR A 81 -11.71 10.83 -0.60
C THR A 81 -11.55 10.31 -2.03
N PRO A 82 -11.43 11.20 -3.05
CA PRO A 82 -11.13 10.76 -4.42
C PRO A 82 -9.90 9.84 -4.52
N GLN A 83 -8.87 10.10 -3.71
CA GLN A 83 -7.66 9.31 -3.61
C GLN A 83 -7.94 7.93 -3.01
N GLY A 84 -8.66 7.86 -1.89
CA GLY A 84 -9.03 6.59 -1.27
C GLY A 84 -9.88 5.71 -2.19
N GLN A 85 -10.85 6.31 -2.90
CA GLN A 85 -11.65 5.60 -3.90
C GLN A 85 -10.80 5.12 -5.09
N ALA A 86 -9.84 5.92 -5.55
CA ALA A 86 -8.91 5.50 -6.60
C ALA A 86 -8.01 4.34 -6.12
N MET A 87 -7.45 4.43 -4.90
CA MET A 87 -6.64 3.38 -4.30
C MET A 87 -7.42 2.08 -4.11
N LYS A 88 -8.68 2.14 -3.65
CA LYS A 88 -9.57 0.97 -3.53
C LYS A 88 -9.74 0.26 -4.87
N LYS A 89 -9.99 1.00 -5.95
CA LYS A 89 -10.12 0.42 -7.31
C LYS A 89 -8.80 -0.15 -7.83
N ALA A 90 -7.69 0.54 -7.59
CA ALA A 90 -6.36 0.09 -7.98
C ALA A 90 -5.97 -1.20 -7.26
N LEU A 91 -6.25 -1.29 -5.95
CA LEU A 91 -5.98 -2.49 -5.16
C LEU A 91 -6.88 -3.65 -5.59
N ALA A 92 -8.16 -3.40 -5.82
CA ALA A 92 -9.07 -4.39 -6.39
C ALA A 92 -8.60 -4.90 -7.76
N PHE A 93 -8.04 -4.04 -8.61
CA PHE A 93 -7.41 -4.45 -9.87
C PHE A 93 -6.19 -5.34 -9.63
N ILE A 94 -5.25 -4.94 -8.77
CA ILE A 94 -4.03 -5.70 -8.48
C ILE A 94 -4.36 -7.11 -7.93
N LEU A 95 -5.34 -7.21 -7.03
CA LEU A 95 -5.71 -8.44 -6.32
C LEU A 95 -6.50 -9.46 -7.17
N ARG A 96 -6.84 -9.10 -8.42
CA ARG A 96 -7.56 -10.00 -9.33
C ARG A 96 -6.83 -11.34 -9.48
N PRO A 97 -7.55 -12.48 -9.45
CA PRO A 97 -6.93 -13.79 -9.51
C PRO A 97 -6.00 -14.00 -10.71
N GLU A 98 -6.34 -13.45 -11.87
CA GLU A 98 -5.55 -13.56 -13.10
C GLU A 98 -4.21 -12.81 -13.07
N ASN A 99 -3.99 -11.92 -12.10
CA ASN A 99 -2.75 -11.15 -11.98
C ASN A 99 -1.64 -11.91 -11.24
N GLN A 100 -1.99 -12.94 -10.47
CA GLN A 100 -1.04 -13.79 -9.76
C GLN A 100 -1.20 -15.24 -10.19
N ASP A 101 -0.12 -15.87 -10.63
CA ASP A 101 -0.19 -17.29 -11.00
C ASP A 101 -0.26 -18.21 -9.77
N ALA A 102 -0.48 -19.51 -10.03
CA ALA A 102 -0.59 -20.52 -8.98
C ALA A 102 0.66 -20.68 -8.10
N SER A 103 1.83 -20.22 -8.56
CA SER A 103 3.07 -20.24 -7.77
C SER A 103 3.18 -19.03 -6.83
N GLY A 104 2.31 -18.02 -6.98
CA GLY A 104 2.39 -16.74 -6.28
C GLY A 104 3.12 -15.66 -7.07
N TYR A 105 3.55 -15.95 -8.30
CA TYR A 105 4.32 -15.03 -9.11
C TYR A 105 3.42 -14.00 -9.81
N PHE A 106 3.94 -12.77 -9.85
CA PHE A 106 3.35 -11.62 -10.53
C PHE A 106 4.25 -11.26 -11.70
N GLY A 107 3.70 -10.78 -12.81
CA GLY A 107 4.51 -10.29 -13.93
C GLY A 107 4.54 -11.19 -15.16
N SER A 108 3.98 -12.40 -15.07
CA SER A 108 3.68 -13.24 -16.24
C SER A 108 2.56 -12.63 -17.08
N LYS A 109 1.51 -12.13 -16.44
CA LYS A 109 0.29 -11.65 -17.11
C LYS A 109 0.46 -10.31 -17.83
N ASP A 110 1.26 -9.41 -17.27
CA ASP A 110 1.44 -8.04 -17.79
C ASP A 110 2.83 -7.81 -18.43
N GLY A 111 3.68 -8.84 -18.46
CA GLY A 111 5.02 -8.79 -19.07
C GLY A 111 6.08 -8.08 -18.24
N SER A 112 5.77 -7.68 -16.99
CA SER A 112 6.67 -6.89 -16.14
C SER A 112 7.81 -7.70 -15.50
N ARG A 113 7.77 -9.03 -15.63
CA ARG A 113 8.81 -9.97 -15.18
C ARG A 113 9.09 -9.82 -13.67
N MET A 114 10.26 -10.28 -13.21
CA MET A 114 10.68 -10.17 -11.81
C MET A 114 10.72 -8.73 -11.28
N TYR A 115 10.91 -7.73 -12.15
CA TYR A 115 10.89 -6.34 -11.71
C TYR A 115 9.49 -5.91 -11.25
N GLY A 116 8.46 -6.21 -12.05
CA GLY A 116 7.08 -5.98 -11.65
C GLY A 116 6.66 -6.86 -10.49
N HIS A 117 7.15 -8.11 -10.41
CA HIS A 117 6.95 -8.95 -9.24
C HIS A 117 7.40 -8.26 -7.95
N GLY A 118 8.62 -7.69 -7.95
CA GLY A 118 9.15 -6.95 -6.81
C GLY A 118 8.29 -5.75 -6.45
N ILE A 119 7.91 -4.92 -7.43
CA ILE A 119 7.08 -3.73 -7.21
C ILE A 119 5.73 -4.10 -6.59
N ILE A 120 5.04 -5.09 -7.16
CA ILE A 120 3.71 -5.52 -6.69
C ILE A 120 3.82 -6.11 -5.29
N THR A 121 4.84 -6.95 -5.04
CA THR A 121 5.06 -7.56 -3.72
C THR A 121 5.31 -6.51 -2.65
N LEU A 122 6.18 -5.53 -2.92
CA LEU A 122 6.44 -4.42 -2.01
C LEU A 122 5.16 -3.62 -1.74
N THR A 123 4.39 -3.30 -2.79
CA THR A 123 3.12 -2.59 -2.65
C THR A 123 2.15 -3.35 -1.74
N LEU A 124 1.99 -4.66 -1.94
CA LEU A 124 1.10 -5.48 -1.10
C LEU A 124 1.61 -5.59 0.35
N ALA A 125 2.92 -5.60 0.56
CA ALA A 125 3.51 -5.59 1.90
C ALA A 125 3.23 -4.27 2.65
N GLU A 126 3.41 -3.13 1.98
CA GLU A 126 3.10 -1.81 2.55
C GLU A 126 1.60 -1.64 2.85
N MET A 127 0.73 -2.32 2.08
CA MET A 127 -0.72 -2.26 2.24
C MET A 127 -1.30 -3.30 3.23
N LEU A 128 -0.47 -4.08 3.92
CA LEU A 128 -0.96 -5.07 4.90
C LEU A 128 -1.79 -4.40 6.01
N GLY A 129 -3.08 -4.78 6.11
CA GLY A 129 -4.00 -4.21 7.09
C GLY A 129 -4.53 -2.81 6.74
N MET A 130 -4.26 -2.34 5.51
CA MET A 130 -4.74 -1.06 4.99
C MET A 130 -5.77 -1.24 3.87
N GLY A 131 -6.33 -2.44 3.71
CA GLY A 131 -7.43 -2.71 2.80
C GLY A 131 -8.66 -1.90 3.18
N ALA A 132 -9.56 -1.73 2.22
CA ALA A 132 -10.77 -0.96 2.48
C ALA A 132 -11.82 -1.70 3.33
N ASP A 133 -11.68 -3.01 3.45
CA ASP A 133 -12.49 -3.89 4.28
C ASP A 133 -11.72 -5.18 4.61
N ALA A 134 -12.26 -5.98 5.53
CA ALA A 134 -11.63 -7.22 5.99
C ALA A 134 -11.46 -8.28 4.88
N VAL A 135 -12.27 -8.24 3.81
CA VAL A 135 -12.13 -9.17 2.69
C VAL A 135 -10.90 -8.81 1.87
N MET A 136 -10.76 -7.52 1.57
CA MET A 136 -9.59 -7.00 0.86
C MET A 136 -8.31 -7.21 1.69
N ASP A 137 -8.33 -6.99 3.00
CA ASP A 137 -7.19 -7.26 3.89
C ASP A 137 -6.73 -8.71 3.84
N LYS A 138 -7.67 -9.66 3.86
CA LYS A 138 -7.36 -11.07 3.72
C LYS A 138 -6.72 -11.35 2.36
N GLN A 139 -7.26 -10.77 1.29
CA GLN A 139 -6.69 -10.94 -0.05
C GLN A 139 -5.26 -10.38 -0.13
N ILE A 140 -5.01 -9.16 0.36
CA ILE A 140 -3.66 -8.57 0.41
C ILE A 140 -2.70 -9.52 1.13
N THR A 141 -3.10 -10.01 2.30
CA THR A 141 -2.29 -10.92 3.12
C THR A 141 -1.93 -12.20 2.37
N GLU A 142 -2.90 -12.87 1.75
CA GLU A 142 -2.65 -14.13 1.04
C GLU A 142 -1.82 -13.93 -0.22
N ARG A 143 -2.12 -12.89 -1.01
CA ARG A 143 -1.37 -12.56 -2.23
C ARG A 143 0.08 -12.19 -1.91
N CYS A 144 0.30 -11.37 -0.89
CA CYS A 144 1.63 -10.98 -0.42
C CYS A 144 2.43 -12.20 0.06
N LYS A 145 1.82 -13.07 0.89
CA LYS A 145 2.48 -14.30 1.37
C LYS A 145 2.92 -15.19 0.22
N ALA A 146 2.04 -15.45 -0.75
CA ALA A 146 2.38 -16.27 -1.91
C ALA A 146 3.52 -15.65 -2.75
N ALA A 147 3.54 -14.33 -2.90
CA ALA A 147 4.58 -13.63 -3.62
C ALA A 147 5.95 -13.69 -2.91
N VAL A 148 5.96 -13.49 -1.58
CA VAL A 148 7.19 -13.65 -0.77
C VAL A 148 7.75 -15.08 -0.90
N GLN A 149 6.90 -16.10 -0.99
CA GLN A 149 7.37 -17.48 -1.20
C GLN A 149 8.10 -17.66 -2.55
N VAL A 150 7.74 -16.90 -3.59
CA VAL A 150 8.49 -16.90 -4.86
C VAL A 150 9.89 -16.35 -4.64
N ILE A 151 10.02 -15.22 -3.94
CA ILE A 151 11.30 -14.59 -3.62
C ILE A 151 12.19 -15.54 -2.82
N LEU A 152 11.65 -16.17 -1.77
CA LEU A 152 12.40 -17.13 -0.95
C LEU A 152 12.88 -18.33 -1.76
N ARG A 153 12.04 -18.91 -2.64
CA ARG A 153 12.45 -20.01 -3.53
C ARG A 153 13.54 -19.58 -4.50
N ALA A 154 13.45 -18.37 -5.05
CA ALA A 154 14.48 -17.83 -5.95
C ALA A 154 15.82 -17.61 -5.23
N GLN A 155 15.79 -17.12 -3.99
CA GLN A 155 16.99 -16.91 -3.17
C GLN A 155 17.64 -18.20 -2.69
N ALA A 156 16.88 -19.29 -2.59
CA ALA A 156 17.37 -20.61 -2.18
C ALA A 156 18.09 -21.38 -3.30
N VAL A 157 18.14 -20.84 -4.53
CA VAL A 157 18.84 -21.48 -5.66
C VAL A 157 20.36 -21.44 -5.39
N PRO A 158 21.04 -22.60 -5.31
CA PRO A 158 22.50 -22.64 -5.14
C PRO A 158 23.20 -21.94 -6.31
N LYS A 159 24.19 -21.10 -6.01
CA LYS A 159 25.06 -20.54 -7.05
C LYS A 159 26.08 -21.58 -7.48
N THR A 160 26.27 -21.73 -8.77
CA THR A 160 27.37 -22.52 -9.34
C THR A 160 28.59 -21.63 -9.56
N PRO A 161 29.81 -22.18 -9.68
CA PRO A 161 31.03 -21.39 -9.91
C PRO A 161 31.05 -20.55 -11.20
N HIS A 162 30.08 -20.76 -12.11
CA HIS A 162 29.93 -19.97 -13.34
C HIS A 162 28.99 -18.75 -13.13
N ASP A 163 28.34 -18.65 -11.97
CA ASP A 163 27.40 -17.56 -11.65
C ASP A 163 28.07 -16.35 -10.95
N GLU A 164 29.41 -16.35 -10.84
CA GLU A 164 30.26 -15.25 -10.35
C GLU A 164 31.04 -14.59 -11.50
#